data_AF-A0A1A8KR20-F1
#
_entry.id   AF-A0A1A8KR20-F1
#
_cell.length_a   1.000
_cell.length_b   1.000
_cell.length_c   1.000
_cell.angle_alpha   90.00
_cell.angle_beta   90.00
_cell.angle_gamma   90.00
#
_symmetry.space_group_name_H-M   'P 1'
#
loop_
_entity.id
_entity.type
_entity.pdbx_description
1 polymer ?
#
loop_
_entity_poly.entity_id
_entity_poly.type
_entity_poly.pdbx_seq_one_letter_code
_entity_poly.pdbx_strand_id
1 'polypeptide(L)'
;YVQQEHSALSLPISNIVPGDITSVYRKSHLFDVELPEKGVSLKESAFTIPGPALVSPVQTPIGKVGLGICYDLRFPELSLALQRHGAEILTYPSAFTVATGAAHWEVLLRARAIETQCFVFAAAQVGRHHEKRASYGHALAVDPWGEVVGDCGGEQPGVVLVKVDMDRVVRTRRNMPVQQHRRDEAFYCVKANPK
;
A
#
# COMPACT_ATOMS: atom_id res chain seq x y z
N TYR A 1 -1.34 15.11 20.64
CA TYR A 1 -1.11 15.46 19.24
C TYR A 1 -1.57 14.28 18.41
N VAL A 2 -2.83 14.30 17.94
CA VAL A 2 -3.42 13.21 17.17
C VAL A 2 -2.99 13.41 15.72
N GLN A 3 -1.99 12.65 15.25
CA GLN A 3 -1.75 12.53 13.81
C GLN A 3 -2.84 11.62 13.25
N GLN A 4 -3.95 12.18 12.77
CA GLN A 4 -4.79 11.43 11.85
C GLN A 4 -3.99 11.26 10.55
N GLU A 5 -3.45 10.06 10.31
CA GLU A 5 -2.86 9.71 9.01
C GLU A 5 -4.00 9.58 7.99
N HIS A 6 -4.32 10.71 7.34
CA HIS A 6 -5.20 10.74 6.18
C HIS A 6 -4.37 10.66 4.91
N SER A 7 -4.74 9.77 4.00
CA SER A 7 -4.35 9.90 2.60
C SER A 7 -5.50 10.57 1.87
N ALA A 8 -5.32 11.85 1.53
CA ALA A 8 -6.26 12.60 0.70
C ALA A 8 -5.71 12.68 -0.72
N LEU A 9 -6.55 12.34 -1.70
CA LEU A 9 -6.21 12.50 -3.10
C LEU A 9 -6.94 13.73 -3.65
N SER A 10 -6.20 14.75 -4.06
CA SER A 10 -6.73 15.89 -4.81
C SER A 10 -6.30 15.74 -6.27
N LEU A 11 -7.27 15.83 -7.19
CA LEU A 11 -7.03 15.65 -8.62
C LEU A 11 -7.71 16.77 -9.41
N PRO A 12 -7.08 17.27 -10.48
CA PRO A 12 -7.79 17.97 -11.54
C PRO A 12 -8.52 16.92 -12.40
N ILE A 13 -9.73 16.53 -12.02
CA ILE A 13 -10.67 15.86 -12.92
C ILE A 13 -11.43 16.98 -13.64
N SER A 14 -11.74 16.84 -14.93
CA SER A 14 -12.34 17.88 -15.79
C SER A 14 -13.66 18.50 -15.28
N ASN A 15 -14.24 17.99 -14.18
CA ASN A 15 -15.47 18.46 -13.54
C ASN A 15 -15.28 18.78 -12.04
N ILE A 16 -14.04 18.94 -11.56
CA ILE A 16 -13.68 19.21 -10.17
C ILE A 16 -12.72 20.40 -10.16
N VAL A 17 -12.91 21.37 -9.26
CA VAL A 17 -12.03 22.53 -9.17
C VAL A 17 -10.64 22.04 -8.72
N PRO A 18 -9.53 22.48 -9.36
CA PRO A 18 -8.20 22.14 -8.88
C PRO A 18 -8.06 22.42 -7.38
N GLY A 19 -7.75 21.40 -6.59
CA GLY A 19 -7.62 21.51 -5.13
C GLY A 19 -8.76 20.87 -4.32
N ASP A 20 -9.86 20.44 -4.95
CA ASP A 20 -10.91 19.71 -4.23
C ASP A 20 -10.44 18.30 -3.83
N ILE A 21 -10.96 17.82 -2.70
CA ILE A 21 -10.70 16.47 -2.17
C ILE A 21 -11.62 15.49 -2.89
N THR A 22 -11.04 14.61 -3.71
CA THR A 22 -11.80 13.59 -4.47
C THR A 22 -12.09 12.34 -3.64
N SER A 23 -11.24 12.06 -2.66
CA SER A 23 -11.39 10.91 -1.76
C SER A 23 -10.50 11.07 -0.53
N VAL A 24 -10.94 10.49 0.58
CA VAL A 24 -10.20 10.41 1.83
C VAL A 24 -10.15 8.96 2.27
N TYR A 25 -8.94 8.42 2.40
CA TYR A 25 -8.70 7.14 3.03
C TYR A 25 -8.12 7.35 4.43
N ARG A 26 -8.74 6.68 5.40
CA ARG A 26 -8.25 6.60 6.78
C ARG A 26 -7.70 5.20 6.98
N LYS A 27 -6.45 5.11 7.47
CA LYS A 27 -5.73 3.86 7.72
C LYS A 27 -6.59 2.85 8.47
N SER A 28 -6.80 1.68 7.87
CA SER A 28 -7.67 0.64 8.42
C SER A 28 -6.94 -0.19 9.47
N HIS A 29 -5.66 -0.50 9.23
CA HIS A 29 -4.85 -1.31 10.13
C HIS A 29 -3.85 -0.42 10.88
N LEU A 30 -4.05 -0.26 12.19
CA LEU A 30 -3.14 0.50 13.04
C LEU A 30 -1.96 -0.37 13.50
N PHE A 31 -0.78 0.23 13.53
CA PHE A 31 0.45 -0.43 13.93
C PHE A 31 0.58 -0.51 15.44
N ASP A 32 0.11 -1.62 15.99
CA ASP A 32 0.35 -2.01 17.38
C ASP A 32 1.36 -3.15 17.40
N VAL A 33 2.56 -2.88 17.91
CA VAL A 33 3.63 -3.88 18.07
C VAL A 33 4.23 -3.81 19.46
N GLU A 34 4.39 -4.99 20.06
CA GLU A 34 5.17 -5.20 21.27
C GLU A 34 6.28 -6.21 20.96
N LEU A 35 7.53 -5.77 21.14
CA LEU A 35 8.72 -6.61 21.03
C LEU A 35 9.46 -6.52 22.37
N PRO A 36 9.04 -7.30 23.39
CA PRO A 36 9.58 -7.22 24.74
C PRO A 36 11.11 -7.44 24.77
N GLU A 37 11.60 -8.39 23.99
CA GLU A 37 13.03 -8.73 23.87
C GLU A 37 13.89 -7.58 23.33
N LYS A 38 13.29 -6.65 22.58
CA LYS A 38 13.96 -5.48 22.01
C LYS A 38 13.58 -4.18 22.73
N GLY A 39 12.77 -4.25 23.78
CA GLY A 39 12.23 -3.10 24.49
C GLY A 39 11.41 -2.15 23.62
N VAL A 40 10.84 -2.63 22.51
CA VAL A 40 10.03 -1.80 21.60
C VAL A 40 8.56 -2.00 21.90
N SER A 41 7.85 -0.92 22.23
CA SER A 41 6.39 -0.88 22.28
C SER A 41 5.91 0.33 21.50
N LEU A 42 5.13 0.09 20.45
CA LEU A 42 4.50 1.13 19.64
C LEU A 42 3.02 0.77 19.53
N LYS A 43 2.14 1.64 20.02
CA LYS A 43 0.69 1.46 19.95
C LYS A 43 0.06 2.64 19.22
N GLU A 44 -0.08 2.52 17.91
CA GLU A 44 -0.74 3.54 17.10
C GLU A 44 -2.20 3.73 17.50
N SER A 45 -2.86 2.66 17.96
CA SER A 45 -4.23 2.71 18.48
C SER A 45 -4.41 3.60 19.71
N ALA A 46 -3.34 3.93 20.45
CA ALA A 46 -3.41 4.81 21.60
C ALA A 46 -3.68 6.28 21.22
N PHE A 47 -3.47 6.65 19.95
CA PHE A 47 -3.60 8.02 19.48
C PHE A 47 -4.35 8.17 18.14
N THR A 48 -4.71 7.06 17.49
CA THR A 48 -5.38 7.06 16.19
C THR A 48 -6.60 6.13 16.21
N ILE A 49 -7.67 6.51 15.49
CA ILE A 49 -8.86 5.69 15.31
C ILE A 49 -8.83 5.08 13.90
N PRO A 50 -8.98 3.75 13.75
CA PRO A 50 -8.93 3.09 12.45
C PRO A 50 -10.04 3.61 11.53
N GLY A 51 -9.79 3.54 10.22
CA GLY A 51 -10.77 3.81 9.18
C GLY A 51 -11.93 2.82 9.24
N PRO A 52 -13.19 3.26 9.02
CA PRO A 52 -14.37 2.43 9.25
C PRO A 52 -14.69 1.45 8.11
N ALA A 53 -14.15 1.67 6.91
CA ALA A 53 -14.49 0.89 5.73
C ALA A 53 -13.42 1.01 4.63
N LEU A 54 -13.47 0.07 3.68
CA LEU A 54 -12.73 0.17 2.42
C LEU A 54 -13.26 1.34 1.59
N VAL A 55 -12.34 2.11 1.02
CA VAL A 55 -12.67 3.17 0.05
C VAL A 55 -12.46 2.62 -1.35
N SER A 56 -13.45 2.81 -2.24
CA SER A 56 -13.32 2.36 -3.63
C SER A 56 -12.14 3.05 -4.34
N PRO A 57 -11.44 2.34 -5.24
CA PRO A 57 -10.37 2.94 -6.03
C PRO A 57 -10.86 4.16 -6.81
N VAL A 58 -10.06 5.23 -6.80
CA VAL A 58 -10.39 6.53 -7.39
C VAL A 58 -9.91 6.58 -8.83
N GLN A 59 -10.75 7.03 -9.76
CA GLN A 59 -10.31 7.25 -11.14
C GLN A 59 -9.38 8.46 -11.20
N THR A 60 -8.20 8.28 -11.80
CA THR A 60 -7.22 9.35 -12.00
C THR A 60 -6.74 9.40 -13.45
N PRO A 61 -6.03 10.46 -13.88
CA PRO A 61 -5.44 10.52 -15.23
C PRO A 61 -4.41 9.42 -15.51
N ILE A 62 -3.82 8.81 -14.48
CA ILE A 62 -2.80 7.76 -14.64
C ILE A 62 -3.34 6.34 -14.45
N GLY A 63 -4.64 6.18 -14.20
CA GLY A 63 -5.29 4.89 -13.92
C GLY A 63 -6.13 4.93 -12.65
N LYS A 64 -6.77 3.80 -12.31
CA LYS A 64 -7.60 3.67 -11.11
C LYS A 64 -6.77 3.35 -9.87
N VAL A 65 -6.73 4.27 -8.92
CA VAL A 65 -5.83 4.24 -7.75
C VAL A 65 -6.56 3.73 -6.50
N GLY A 66 -6.11 2.59 -5.97
CA GLY A 66 -6.49 2.08 -4.66
C GLY A 66 -5.59 2.64 -3.55
N LEU A 67 -6.21 3.02 -2.42
CA LEU A 67 -5.54 3.70 -1.32
C LEU A 67 -5.31 2.76 -0.13
N GLY A 68 -4.07 2.67 0.33
CA GLY A 68 -3.65 2.04 1.59
C GLY A 68 -2.56 2.87 2.26
N ILE A 69 -2.29 2.66 3.54
CA ILE A 69 -1.28 3.41 4.31
C ILE A 69 -0.43 2.44 5.12
N CYS A 70 0.89 2.48 4.89
CA CYS A 70 1.91 1.86 5.74
C CYS A 70 1.60 0.41 6.17
N TYR A 71 1.05 0.23 7.38
CA TYR A 71 0.81 -1.08 7.97
C TYR A 71 -0.23 -1.92 7.22
N ASP A 72 -1.13 -1.25 6.49
CA ASP A 72 -2.06 -1.88 5.54
C ASP A 72 -1.35 -2.79 4.53
N LEU A 73 -0.09 -2.48 4.20
CA LEU A 73 0.75 -3.29 3.31
C LEU A 73 0.87 -4.74 3.76
N ARG A 74 0.77 -5.03 5.07
CA ARG A 74 0.88 -6.39 5.61
C ARG A 74 -0.35 -7.26 5.37
N PHE A 75 -1.48 -6.67 5.01
CA PHE A 75 -2.77 -7.33 4.87
C PHE A 75 -3.10 -7.50 3.38
N PRO A 76 -2.81 -8.66 2.76
CA PRO A 76 -3.10 -8.89 1.35
C PRO A 76 -4.58 -8.69 1.02
N GLU A 77 -5.48 -8.97 1.95
CA GLU A 77 -6.94 -8.87 1.80
C GLU A 77 -7.38 -7.48 1.35
N LEU A 78 -6.77 -6.43 1.89
CA LEU A 78 -7.05 -5.05 1.49
C LEU A 78 -6.71 -4.84 0.01
N SER A 79 -5.52 -5.28 -0.37
CA SER A 79 -4.96 -5.09 -1.72
C SER A 79 -5.75 -5.89 -2.76
N LEU A 80 -6.13 -7.12 -2.41
CA LEU A 80 -7.01 -7.97 -3.19
C LEU A 80 -8.43 -7.41 -3.30
N ALA A 81 -8.96 -6.78 -2.26
CA ALA A 81 -10.25 -6.10 -2.32
C ALA A 81 -10.19 -4.88 -3.26
N LEU A 82 -9.18 -4.03 -3.13
CA LEU A 82 -8.97 -2.89 -4.04
C LEU A 82 -8.84 -3.34 -5.49
N GLN A 83 -8.09 -4.42 -5.75
CA GLN A 83 -7.95 -5.02 -7.08
C GLN A 83 -9.30 -5.53 -7.62
N ARG A 84 -10.10 -6.22 -6.80
CA ARG A 84 -11.46 -6.67 -7.17
C ARG A 84 -12.38 -5.50 -7.52
N HIS A 85 -12.17 -4.33 -6.89
CA HIS A 85 -12.87 -3.08 -7.24
C HIS A 85 -12.23 -2.32 -8.41
N GLY A 86 -11.30 -2.97 -9.14
CA GLY A 86 -10.74 -2.49 -10.40
C GLY A 86 -9.50 -1.61 -10.25
N ALA A 87 -8.81 -1.63 -9.10
CA ALA A 87 -7.54 -0.92 -8.99
C ALA A 87 -6.55 -1.39 -10.06
N GLU A 88 -5.79 -0.44 -10.60
CA GLU A 88 -4.67 -0.64 -11.52
C GLU A 88 -3.35 -0.18 -10.88
N ILE A 89 -3.47 0.73 -9.91
CA ILE A 89 -2.40 1.26 -9.08
C ILE A 89 -2.81 1.10 -7.62
N LEU A 90 -1.89 0.70 -6.75
CA LEU A 90 -2.04 0.70 -5.31
C LEU A 90 -1.02 1.65 -4.69
N THR A 91 -1.41 2.42 -3.69
CA THR A 91 -0.50 3.31 -2.97
C THR A 91 -0.31 2.90 -1.52
N TYR A 92 0.91 3.04 -1.01
CA TYR A 92 1.24 2.85 0.41
C TYR A 92 2.19 3.95 0.91
N PRO A 93 1.76 5.22 1.02
CA PRO A 93 2.52 6.22 1.78
C PRO A 93 2.83 5.71 3.18
N SER A 94 4.10 5.80 3.58
CA SER A 94 4.61 5.02 4.72
C SER A 94 5.75 5.68 5.50
N ALA A 95 5.92 5.22 6.73
CA ALA A 95 7.05 5.57 7.59
C ALA A 95 7.59 4.31 8.29
N PHE A 96 8.03 3.30 7.52
CA PHE A 96 8.55 2.04 8.06
C PHE A 96 9.75 2.27 8.96
N THR A 97 9.84 1.51 10.06
CA THR A 97 11.03 1.52 10.92
C THR A 97 12.20 0.88 10.19
N VAL A 98 13.43 1.31 10.47
CA VAL A 98 14.64 0.81 9.76
C VAL A 98 14.73 -0.72 9.79
N ALA A 99 14.54 -1.34 10.96
CA ALA A 99 14.65 -2.79 11.12
C ALA A 99 13.56 -3.56 10.34
N THR A 100 12.31 -3.08 10.36
CA THR A 100 11.23 -3.76 9.62
C THR A 100 11.26 -3.45 8.13
N GLY A 101 11.76 -2.28 7.76
CA GLY A 101 11.96 -1.86 6.38
C GLY A 101 12.99 -2.73 5.69
N ALA A 102 14.17 -2.88 6.30
CA ALA A 102 15.25 -3.72 5.77
C ALA A 102 14.83 -5.18 5.52
N ALA A 103 13.93 -5.71 6.35
CA ALA A 103 13.47 -7.09 6.24
C ALA A 103 12.28 -7.29 5.29
N HIS A 104 11.36 -6.31 5.20
CA HIS A 104 10.03 -6.57 4.64
C HIS A 104 9.60 -5.59 3.55
N TRP A 105 10.17 -4.38 3.48
CA TRP A 105 9.60 -3.28 2.69
C TRP A 105 9.46 -3.65 1.21
N GLU A 106 10.58 -3.93 0.55
CA GLU A 106 10.57 -4.28 -0.87
C GLU A 106 9.78 -5.57 -1.12
N VAL A 107 9.99 -6.60 -0.28
CA VAL A 107 9.35 -7.91 -0.43
C VAL A 107 7.83 -7.78 -0.44
N LEU A 108 7.27 -7.03 0.52
CA LEU A 108 5.83 -6.85 0.61
C LEU A 108 5.28 -6.01 -0.54
N LEU A 109 5.95 -4.92 -0.91
CA LEU A 109 5.51 -4.08 -2.04
C LEU A 109 5.48 -4.86 -3.35
N ARG A 110 6.52 -5.65 -3.60
CA ARG A 110 6.58 -6.53 -4.78
C ARG A 110 5.53 -7.62 -4.73
N ALA A 111 5.30 -8.23 -3.57
CA ALA A 111 4.23 -9.19 -3.40
C ALA A 111 2.86 -8.59 -3.74
N ARG A 112 2.54 -7.37 -3.28
CA ARG A 112 1.30 -6.67 -3.65
C ARG A 112 1.20 -6.42 -5.14
N ALA A 113 2.28 -5.97 -5.77
CA ALA A 113 2.29 -5.72 -7.21
C ALA A 113 2.01 -7.00 -8.00
N ILE A 114 2.67 -8.10 -7.65
CA ILE A 114 2.55 -9.40 -8.32
C ILE A 114 1.16 -10.00 -8.13
N GLU A 115 0.65 -10.10 -6.90
CA GLU A 115 -0.59 -10.83 -6.61
C GLU A 115 -1.84 -10.09 -7.08
N THR A 116 -1.77 -8.76 -7.18
CA THR A 116 -2.85 -7.90 -7.67
C THR A 116 -2.70 -7.52 -9.14
N GLN A 117 -1.51 -7.71 -9.71
CA GLN A 117 -1.15 -7.27 -11.06
C GLN A 117 -1.48 -5.78 -11.24
N CYS A 118 -1.03 -4.98 -10.27
CA CYS A 118 -1.15 -3.54 -10.22
C CYS A 118 0.23 -2.91 -10.11
N PHE A 119 0.38 -1.67 -10.58
CA PHE A 119 1.50 -0.86 -10.12
C PHE A 119 1.37 -0.62 -8.61
N VAL A 120 2.50 -0.53 -7.91
CA VAL A 120 2.54 -0.17 -6.50
C VAL A 120 3.45 1.04 -6.33
N PHE A 121 2.92 2.13 -5.78
CA PHE A 121 3.68 3.34 -5.47
C PHE A 121 3.67 3.61 -3.97
N ALA A 122 4.84 3.62 -3.36
CA ALA A 122 4.98 3.72 -1.92
C ALA A 122 5.94 4.85 -1.57
N ALA A 123 5.39 6.06 -1.43
CA ALA A 123 6.12 7.19 -0.88
C ALA A 123 6.55 6.87 0.56
N ALA A 124 7.80 7.16 0.91
CA ALA A 124 8.34 6.78 2.21
C ALA A 124 9.03 7.96 2.90
N GLN A 125 8.83 8.06 4.22
CA GLN A 125 9.69 8.87 5.09
C GLN A 125 11.09 8.26 5.14
N VAL A 126 12.12 9.11 5.19
CA VAL A 126 13.55 8.72 5.13
C VAL A 126 14.36 9.43 6.21
N GLY A 127 15.39 8.77 6.72
CA GLY A 127 16.33 9.37 7.66
C GLY A 127 15.82 9.45 9.10
N ARG A 128 16.50 10.26 9.91
CA ARG A 128 16.26 10.42 11.36
C ARG A 128 15.30 11.58 11.63
N HIS A 129 14.21 11.29 12.33
CA HIS A 129 13.17 12.27 12.69
C HIS A 129 13.45 12.92 14.05
N HIS A 130 13.94 12.13 15.01
CA HIS A 130 14.40 12.55 16.33
C HIS A 130 15.25 11.43 16.97
N GLU A 131 15.67 11.57 18.24
CA GLU A 131 16.63 10.66 18.88
C GLU A 131 16.23 9.18 18.87
N LYS A 132 14.92 8.90 18.95
CA LYS A 132 14.37 7.54 19.07
C LYS A 132 13.61 7.06 17.84
N ARG A 133 13.58 7.84 16.75
CA ARG A 133 12.78 7.53 15.55
C ARG A 133 13.53 7.86 14.27
N ALA A 134 13.68 6.84 13.44
CA ALA A 134 14.18 6.94 12.07
C ALA A 134 13.32 6.06 11.17
N SER A 135 13.21 6.45 9.90
CA SER A 135 12.48 5.68 8.88
C SER A 135 13.44 5.11 7.85
N TYR A 136 13.04 3.96 7.29
CA TYR A 136 13.85 3.19 6.36
C TYR A 136 14.12 3.92 5.03
N GLY A 137 13.24 4.82 4.60
CA GLY A 137 13.28 5.41 3.27
C GLY A 137 12.84 4.42 2.21
N HIS A 138 13.57 4.38 1.10
CA HIS A 138 13.27 3.58 -0.08
C HIS A 138 11.85 3.86 -0.60
N ALA A 139 11.54 5.13 -0.88
CA ALA A 139 10.30 5.41 -1.60
C ALA A 139 10.35 4.67 -2.94
N LEU A 140 9.42 3.74 -3.13
CA LEU A 140 9.56 2.66 -4.12
C LEU A 140 8.40 2.64 -5.09
N ALA A 141 8.70 2.37 -6.34
CA ALA A 141 7.73 2.08 -7.39
C ALA A 141 7.98 0.68 -7.96
N VAL A 142 6.93 -0.13 -8.01
CA VAL A 142 6.96 -1.49 -8.52
C VAL A 142 5.90 -1.63 -9.60
N ASP A 143 6.23 -2.31 -10.70
CA ASP A 143 5.29 -2.57 -11.77
C ASP A 143 4.44 -3.84 -11.56
N PRO A 144 3.40 -4.09 -12.39
CA PRO A 144 2.51 -5.24 -12.24
C PRO A 144 3.17 -6.63 -12.32
N TRP A 145 4.40 -6.72 -12.83
CA TRP A 145 5.17 -7.97 -12.88
C TRP A 145 6.03 -8.17 -11.62
N GLY A 146 6.13 -7.14 -10.77
CA GLY A 146 6.95 -7.15 -9.56
C GLY A 146 8.37 -6.64 -9.77
N GLU A 147 8.66 -5.97 -10.88
CA GLU A 147 9.96 -5.32 -11.11
C GLU A 147 9.98 -3.96 -10.38
N VAL A 148 11.09 -3.65 -9.71
CA VAL A 148 11.30 -2.33 -9.12
C VAL A 148 11.70 -1.37 -10.23
N VAL A 149 10.84 -0.38 -10.50
CA VAL A 149 11.00 0.59 -11.59
C VAL A 149 11.40 1.99 -11.08
N GLY A 150 11.49 2.16 -9.76
CA GLY A 150 12.05 3.35 -9.13
C GLY A 150 12.31 3.13 -7.64
N ASP A 151 13.44 3.63 -7.15
CA ASP A 151 13.83 3.64 -5.73
C ASP A 151 14.54 4.96 -5.41
N CYS A 152 14.04 5.71 -4.43
CA CYS A 152 14.69 6.93 -3.93
C CYS A 152 15.88 6.66 -2.98
N GLY A 153 16.12 5.41 -2.58
CA GLY A 153 17.12 5.04 -1.59
C GLY A 153 16.73 5.38 -0.15
N GLY A 154 17.60 5.01 0.81
CA GLY A 154 17.33 5.10 2.25
C GLY A 154 18.03 6.24 3.00
N GLU A 155 18.84 7.05 2.32
CA GLU A 155 19.76 7.97 3.01
C GLU A 155 19.22 9.40 3.14
N GLN A 156 18.66 9.96 2.06
CA GLN A 156 18.29 11.37 1.97
C GLN A 156 16.92 11.56 1.32
N PRO A 157 16.23 12.69 1.59
CA PRO A 157 15.03 13.06 0.84
C PRO A 157 15.31 13.13 -0.65
N GLY A 158 14.41 12.57 -1.46
CA GLY A 158 14.58 12.51 -2.91
C GLY A 158 13.27 12.21 -3.63
N VAL A 159 13.33 12.32 -4.95
CA VAL A 159 12.22 12.01 -5.86
C VAL A 159 12.71 11.16 -7.01
N VAL A 160 11.91 10.18 -7.41
CA VAL A 160 12.12 9.37 -8.60
C VAL A 160 10.94 9.55 -9.55
N LEU A 161 11.23 9.74 -10.84
CA LEU A 161 10.22 9.83 -11.88
C LEU A 161 10.07 8.46 -12.54
N VAL A 162 8.84 7.99 -12.62
CA VAL A 162 8.50 6.68 -13.19
C VAL A 162 7.48 6.87 -14.29
N LYS A 163 7.75 6.28 -15.46
CA LYS A 163 6.78 6.24 -16.55
C LYS A 163 5.72 5.17 -16.25
N VAL A 164 4.47 5.60 -16.20
CA VAL A 164 3.33 4.71 -16.00
C VAL A 164 2.73 4.35 -17.35
N ASP A 165 2.76 3.06 -17.70
CA ASP A 165 2.16 2.49 -18.92
C ASP A 165 1.07 1.49 -18.53
N MET A 166 -0.21 1.88 -18.69
CA MET A 166 -1.35 1.02 -18.37
C MET A 166 -1.46 -0.20 -19.29
N ASP A 167 -0.85 -0.18 -20.49
CA ASP A 167 -0.79 -1.38 -21.32
C ASP A 167 0.03 -2.48 -20.65
N ARG A 168 0.95 -2.14 -19.74
CA ARG A 168 1.69 -3.13 -18.94
C ARG A 168 0.76 -3.89 -17.99
N VAL A 169 -0.23 -3.22 -17.39
CA VAL A 169 -1.27 -3.88 -16.57
C VAL A 169 -2.08 -4.84 -17.43
N VAL A 170 -2.55 -4.38 -18.60
CA VAL A 170 -3.35 -5.18 -19.53
C VAL A 170 -2.58 -6.41 -20.00
N ARG A 171 -1.33 -6.24 -20.47
CA ARG A 171 -0.47 -7.33 -20.93
C ARG A 171 -0.18 -8.34 -19.81
N THR A 172 0.10 -7.87 -18.59
CA THR A 172 0.40 -8.74 -17.45
C THR A 172 -0.80 -9.61 -17.09
N ARG A 173 -1.99 -9.01 -16.98
CA ARG A 173 -3.25 -9.74 -16.68
C ARG A 173 -3.63 -10.71 -17.79
N ARG A 174 -3.39 -10.36 -19.06
CA ARG A 174 -3.64 -11.26 -20.21
C ARG A 174 -2.70 -12.46 -20.21
N ASN A 175 -1.40 -12.24 -19.99
CA ASN A 175 -0.39 -13.29 -20.11
C ASN A 175 -0.35 -14.20 -18.86
N MET A 176 -0.80 -13.70 -17.70
CA MET A 176 -0.89 -14.45 -16.46
C MET A 176 -2.24 -14.17 -15.78
N PRO A 177 -3.34 -14.83 -16.17
CA PRO A 177 -4.69 -14.48 -15.73
C PRO A 177 -5.03 -14.99 -14.32
N VAL A 178 -4.17 -14.71 -13.32
CA VAL A 178 -4.31 -15.25 -11.94
C VAL A 178 -5.67 -14.97 -11.30
N GLN A 179 -6.28 -13.82 -11.64
CA GLN A 179 -7.58 -13.44 -11.08
C GLN A 179 -8.71 -14.35 -11.56
N GLN A 180 -8.59 -14.93 -12.77
CA GLN A 180 -9.54 -15.90 -13.32
C GLN A 180 -9.35 -17.29 -12.70
N HIS A 181 -8.18 -17.56 -12.11
CA HIS A 181 -7.85 -18.84 -11.49
C HIS A 181 -8.20 -18.88 -9.99
N ARG A 182 -8.61 -17.75 -9.40
CA ARG A 182 -9.00 -17.70 -7.99
C ARG A 182 -10.20 -18.61 -7.73
N ARG A 183 -10.17 -19.28 -6.58
CA ARG A 183 -11.26 -20.10 -6.06
C ARG A 183 -12.07 -19.27 -5.08
N ASP A 184 -13.36 -19.55 -4.97
CA ASP A 184 -14.21 -18.92 -3.96
C ASP A 184 -13.76 -19.27 -2.54
N GLU A 185 -14.08 -18.41 -1.56
CA GLU A 185 -13.66 -18.57 -0.17
C GLU A 185 -14.03 -19.93 0.42
N ALA A 186 -15.18 -20.49 0.03
CA ALA A 186 -15.64 -21.81 0.45
C ALA A 186 -14.66 -22.95 0.12
N PHE A 187 -13.81 -22.79 -0.91
CA PHE A 187 -12.77 -23.77 -1.25
C PHE A 187 -11.71 -23.90 -0.15
N TYR A 188 -11.45 -22.82 0.59
CA TYR A 188 -10.43 -22.77 1.63
C TYR A 188 -10.96 -23.14 3.02
N CYS A 189 -12.26 -23.41 3.15
CA CYS A 189 -12.87 -23.88 4.39
C CYS A 189 -12.55 -25.37 4.61
N VAL A 190 -11.89 -25.69 5.72
CA VAL A 190 -11.69 -27.08 6.16
C VAL A 190 -13.05 -27.65 6.58
N LYS A 191 -13.50 -28.72 5.92
CA LYS A 191 -14.69 -29.45 6.36
C LYS A 191 -14.41 -30.03 7.74
N ALA A 192 -15.28 -29.75 8.72
CA ALA A 192 -15.19 -30.39 10.02
C ALA A 192 -15.22 -31.92 9.83
N ASN A 193 -14.27 -32.63 10.43
CA ASN A 193 -14.32 -34.10 10.45
C ASN A 193 -15.63 -34.52 11.13
N PRO A 194 -16.44 -35.39 10.51
CA PRO A 194 -17.53 -36.02 11.24
C PRO A 194 -16.92 -36.78 12.42
N LYS A 195 -17.43 -36.49 13.62
CA LYS A 195 -17.13 -37.23 14.84
C LYS A 195 -17.60 -38.67 14.73
#